data_AF-A0A9X0PSR8-F1
#
_entry.id   AF-A0A9X0PSR8-F1
#
_cell.length_a   1.000
_cell.length_b   1.000
_cell.length_c   1.000
_cell.angle_alpha   90.00
_cell.angle_beta   90.00
_cell.angle_gamma   90.00
#
_symmetry.space_group_name_H-M   'P 1'
#
loop_
_entity.id
_entity.type
_entity.pdbx_description
1 polymer ?
#
loop_
_entity_poly.entity_id
_entity_poly.type
_entity_poly.pdbx_seq_one_letter_code
_entity_poly.pdbx_strand_id
1 'polypeptide(L)'
;MMDAIHAAIIQAAKESEAAFQPLGPPTTAQAYFADAAMRQLFLHLCGANADTAKGGDPDHAWEILYLGRGTARYWEKERGIRSRRRKAESHAELEIERREKSALAQSAREFATDTVIRALVEHASISDPDLRDRIAASVKPRVSVTDPLSQVGQEFRDLAKVSLARLIGKVS
;
A
#
# COMPACT_ATOMS: atom_id res chain seq x y z
N MET A 1 5.10 -0.40 -11.80
CA MET A 1 4.74 -0.78 -10.41
C MET A 1 3.24 -0.96 -10.29
N MET A 2 2.42 0.01 -10.69
CA MET A 2 0.95 -0.18 -10.77
C MET A 2 0.56 -1.37 -11.65
N ASP A 3 1.23 -1.58 -12.78
CA ASP A 3 0.96 -2.74 -13.64
C ASP A 3 1.29 -4.08 -12.97
N ALA A 4 2.31 -4.11 -12.12
CA ALA A 4 2.68 -5.31 -11.36
C ALA A 4 1.68 -5.60 -10.24
N ILE A 5 1.18 -4.56 -9.57
CA ILE A 5 0.11 -4.68 -8.57
C ILE A 5 -1.18 -5.16 -9.24
N HIS A 6 -1.56 -4.57 -10.38
CA HIS A 6 -2.72 -5.03 -11.15
C HIS A 6 -2.56 -6.49 -11.59
N ALA A 7 -1.38 -6.88 -12.09
CA ALA A 7 -1.12 -8.26 -12.48
C ALA A 7 -1.22 -9.22 -11.28
N ALA A 8 -0.68 -8.84 -10.12
CA ALA A 8 -0.76 -9.64 -8.90
C ALA A 8 -2.20 -9.81 -8.41
N ILE A 9 -3.01 -8.74 -8.45
CA ILE A 9 -4.44 -8.80 -8.08
C ILE A 9 -5.21 -9.71 -9.06
N ILE A 10 -4.99 -9.55 -10.36
CA ILE A 10 -5.61 -10.39 -11.39
C ILE A 10 -5.21 -11.85 -11.22
N GLN A 11 -3.93 -12.12 -10.94
CA GLN A 11 -3.43 -13.47 -10.76
C GLN A 11 -3.99 -14.13 -9.49
N ALA A 12 -4.00 -13.40 -8.36
CA ALA A 12 -4.61 -13.87 -7.12
C ALA A 12 -6.10 -14.19 -7.30
N ALA A 13 -6.83 -13.36 -8.06
CA ALA A 13 -8.23 -13.63 -8.39
C ALA A 13 -8.40 -14.94 -9.18
N LYS A 14 -7.57 -15.17 -10.21
CA LYS A 14 -7.60 -16.40 -11.03
C LYS A 14 -7.26 -17.65 -10.23
N GLU A 15 -6.18 -17.60 -9.44
CA GLU A 15 -5.74 -18.73 -8.62
C GLU A 15 -6.80 -19.12 -7.60
N SER A 16 -7.44 -18.11 -7.00
CA SER A 16 -8.48 -18.36 -6.02
C SER A 16 -9.77 -18.87 -6.64
N GLU A 17 -10.16 -18.39 -7.82
CA GLU A 17 -11.28 -18.95 -8.59
C GLU A 17 -11.04 -20.43 -8.93
N ALA A 18 -9.82 -20.79 -9.32
CA ALA A 18 -9.44 -22.18 -9.61
C ALA A 18 -9.46 -23.09 -8.36
N ALA A 19 -9.19 -22.54 -7.18
CA ALA A 19 -9.22 -23.28 -5.91
C ALA A 19 -10.65 -23.55 -5.40
N PHE A 20 -11.64 -22.76 -5.83
CA PHE A 20 -13.05 -22.97 -5.49
C PHE A 20 -13.72 -23.89 -6.52
N GLN A 21 -13.98 -25.14 -6.13
CA GLN A 21 -14.88 -26.04 -6.88
C GLN A 21 -16.32 -25.48 -6.80
N PRO A 22 -16.95 -25.04 -7.91
CA PRO A 22 -18.25 -24.40 -7.84
C PRO A 22 -19.35 -25.42 -7.53
N LEU A 23 -19.94 -25.32 -6.34
CA LEU A 23 -21.17 -26.04 -5.97
C LEU A 23 -22.45 -25.26 -6.35
N GLY A 24 -22.36 -24.28 -7.25
CA GLY A 24 -23.48 -23.42 -7.66
C GLY A 24 -23.21 -22.59 -8.92
N PRO A 25 -24.18 -21.75 -9.36
CA PRO A 25 -24.03 -20.94 -10.55
C PRO A 25 -22.77 -20.04 -10.52
N PRO A 26 -22.01 -19.92 -11.62
CA PRO A 26 -20.73 -19.19 -11.66
C PRO A 26 -20.80 -17.77 -11.11
N THR A 27 -21.90 -17.05 -11.39
CA THR A 27 -22.13 -15.67 -10.91
C THR A 27 -22.28 -15.58 -9.39
N THR A 28 -22.82 -16.61 -8.74
CA THR A 28 -22.97 -16.64 -7.27
C THR A 28 -21.68 -17.05 -6.57
N ALA A 29 -20.91 -17.97 -7.16
CA ALA A 29 -19.61 -18.40 -6.63
C ALA A 29 -18.57 -17.27 -6.71
N GLN A 30 -18.53 -16.55 -7.83
CA GLN A 30 -17.63 -15.41 -8.02
C GLN A 30 -17.92 -14.26 -7.05
N ALA A 31 -19.21 -13.92 -6.86
CA ALA A 31 -19.61 -12.88 -5.92
C ALA A 31 -19.30 -13.26 -4.47
N TYR A 32 -19.54 -14.52 -4.09
CA TYR A 32 -19.18 -15.05 -2.78
C TYR A 32 -17.67 -15.02 -2.54
N PHE A 33 -16.89 -15.44 -3.54
CA PHE A 33 -15.44 -15.42 -3.46
C PHE A 33 -14.90 -13.99 -3.31
N ALA A 34 -15.40 -13.05 -4.11
CA ALA A 34 -15.01 -11.64 -4.02
C ALA A 34 -15.31 -11.07 -2.62
N ASP A 35 -16.46 -11.38 -2.04
CA ASP A 35 -16.82 -10.97 -0.68
C ASP A 35 -15.86 -11.57 0.38
N ALA A 36 -15.58 -12.87 0.29
CA ALA A 36 -14.66 -13.55 1.20
C ALA A 36 -13.23 -12.99 1.11
N ALA A 37 -12.71 -12.80 -0.10
CA ALA A 37 -11.38 -12.23 -0.33
C ALA A 37 -11.29 -10.80 0.17
N MET A 38 -12.31 -9.96 -0.11
CA MET A 38 -12.37 -8.59 0.39
C MET A 38 -12.43 -8.54 1.91
N ARG A 39 -13.20 -9.42 2.54
CA ARG A 39 -13.28 -9.50 4.01
C ARG A 39 -11.94 -9.91 4.63
N GLN A 40 -11.28 -10.90 4.06
CA GLN A 40 -9.98 -11.37 4.55
C GLN A 40 -8.90 -10.29 4.39
N LEU A 41 -8.86 -9.63 3.24
CA LEU A 41 -7.97 -8.50 2.99
C LEU A 41 -8.27 -7.34 3.97
N PHE A 42 -9.53 -6.99 4.16
CA PHE A 42 -9.93 -5.93 5.08
C PHE A 42 -9.48 -6.22 6.52
N LEU A 43 -9.70 -7.45 7.01
CA LEU A 43 -9.23 -7.87 8.33
C LEU A 43 -7.70 -7.75 8.44
N HIS A 44 -6.97 -8.26 7.44
CA HIS A 44 -5.51 -8.17 7.42
C HIS A 44 -5.01 -6.72 7.46
N LEU A 45 -5.60 -5.83 6.64
CA LEU A 45 -5.23 -4.42 6.59
C LEU A 45 -5.55 -3.69 7.90
N CYS A 46 -6.57 -4.13 8.64
CA CYS A 46 -6.87 -3.60 9.96
C CYS A 46 -5.99 -4.21 11.07
N GLY A 47 -5.04 -5.10 10.76
CA GLY A 47 -4.24 -5.82 11.76
C GLY A 47 -5.01 -6.91 12.51
N ALA A 48 -6.22 -7.25 12.07
CA ALA A 48 -7.03 -8.30 12.68
C ALA A 48 -6.53 -9.68 12.27
N ASN A 49 -6.71 -10.65 13.17
CA ASN A 49 -6.56 -12.05 12.85
C ASN A 49 -7.69 -12.47 11.87
N ALA A 50 -7.29 -12.91 10.69
CA ALA A 50 -8.14 -13.28 9.57
C ALA A 50 -9.17 -14.40 9.88
N ASP A 51 -8.79 -15.34 10.75
CA ASP A 51 -9.62 -16.51 11.10
C ASP A 51 -10.65 -16.20 12.20
N THR A 52 -10.30 -15.30 13.12
CA THR A 52 -11.12 -14.99 14.30
C THR A 52 -11.79 -13.62 14.26
N ALA A 53 -11.40 -12.78 13.29
CA ALA A 53 -11.77 -11.37 13.17
C ALA A 53 -11.45 -10.51 14.41
N LYS A 54 -10.50 -10.94 15.26
CA LYS A 54 -10.12 -10.25 16.50
C LYS A 54 -8.80 -9.49 16.37
N GLY A 55 -8.63 -8.47 17.21
CA GLY A 55 -7.36 -7.74 17.37
C GLY A 55 -7.12 -6.64 16.34
N GLY A 56 -8.12 -6.29 15.53
CA GLY A 56 -8.01 -5.21 14.56
C GLY A 56 -8.05 -3.82 15.19
N ASP A 57 -7.46 -2.86 14.49
CA ASP A 57 -7.48 -1.43 14.79
C ASP A 57 -8.78 -0.80 14.25
N PRO A 58 -9.67 -0.31 15.12
CA PRO A 58 -10.93 0.31 14.70
C PRO A 58 -10.73 1.64 13.96
N ASP A 59 -9.68 2.40 14.27
CA ASP A 59 -9.43 3.68 13.62
C ASP A 59 -8.95 3.44 12.18
N HIS A 60 -8.03 2.49 12.01
CA HIS A 60 -7.56 2.06 10.68
C HIS A 60 -8.69 1.47 9.84
N ALA A 61 -9.58 0.69 10.47
CA ALA A 61 -10.77 0.15 9.80
C ALA A 61 -11.69 1.26 9.28
N TRP A 62 -11.90 2.33 10.07
CA TRP A 62 -12.71 3.46 9.64
C TRP A 62 -12.08 4.25 8.49
N GLU A 63 -10.76 4.42 8.48
CA GLU A 63 -10.03 5.07 7.38
C GLU A 63 -10.23 4.31 6.06
N ILE A 64 -10.07 2.98 6.07
CA ILE A 64 -10.26 2.14 4.87
C ILE A 64 -11.70 2.21 4.36
N LEU A 65 -12.69 2.18 5.24
CA LEU A 65 -14.10 2.31 4.86
C LEU A 65 -14.43 3.68 4.27
N TYR A 66 -13.80 4.74 4.79
CA TYR A 66 -13.94 6.10 4.25
C TYR A 66 -13.40 6.21 2.83
N LEU A 67 -12.22 5.66 2.58
CA LEU A 67 -11.60 5.59 1.25
C LEU A 67 -12.53 4.92 0.25
N GLY A 68 -13.03 3.71 0.55
CA GLY A 68 -13.94 2.98 -0.33
C GLY A 68 -15.24 3.74 -0.60
N ARG A 69 -15.78 4.43 0.42
CA ARG A 69 -16.97 5.27 0.29
C ARG A 69 -16.72 6.49 -0.61
N GLY A 70 -15.53 7.08 -0.55
CA GLY A 70 -15.10 8.16 -1.44
C GLY A 70 -15.13 7.72 -2.91
N THR A 71 -14.58 6.55 -3.21
CA THR A 71 -14.61 5.96 -4.56
C THR A 71 -16.03 5.68 -5.04
N ALA A 72 -16.88 5.11 -4.20
CA ALA A 72 -18.29 4.87 -4.56
C ALA A 72 -19.03 6.17 -4.88
N ARG A 73 -18.84 7.23 -4.09
CA ARG A 73 -19.42 8.56 -4.34
C ARG A 73 -18.92 9.17 -5.66
N TYR A 74 -17.65 8.98 -5.99
CA TYR A 74 -17.10 9.43 -7.26
C TYR A 74 -17.84 8.78 -8.43
N TRP A 75 -18.04 7.46 -8.39
CA TRP A 75 -18.81 6.74 -9.42
C TRP A 75 -20.28 7.13 -9.47
N GLU A 76 -20.92 7.39 -8.33
CA GLU A 76 -22.28 7.94 -8.28
C GLU A 76 -22.36 9.28 -9.03
N LYS A 77 -21.37 10.17 -8.81
CA LYS A 77 -21.28 11.47 -9.49
C LYS A 77 -21.05 11.30 -10.99
N GLU A 78 -20.14 10.43 -11.41
CA GLU A 78 -19.91 10.11 -12.83
C GLU A 78 -21.20 9.62 -13.51
N ARG A 79 -22.00 8.82 -12.81
CA ARG A 79 -23.29 8.30 -13.31
C ARG A 79 -24.45 9.29 -13.17
N GLY A 80 -24.21 10.51 -12.72
CA GLY A 80 -25.25 11.52 -12.51
C GLY A 80 -26.26 11.16 -11.41
N ILE A 81 -25.95 10.16 -10.57
CA ILE A 81 -26.78 9.75 -9.44
C ILE A 81 -26.62 10.83 -8.37
N ARG A 82 -27.64 11.68 -8.22
CA ARG A 82 -27.65 12.67 -7.13
C ARG A 82 -27.82 11.92 -5.82
N SER A 83 -26.72 11.74 -5.09
CA SER A 83 -26.75 11.34 -3.68
C SER A 83 -27.74 12.24 -2.93
N ARG A 84 -28.81 11.64 -2.39
CA ARG A 84 -29.81 12.32 -1.53
C ARG A 84 -29.19 12.91 -0.25
N ARG A 85 -27.95 12.54 0.06
CA ARG A 85 -27.23 12.89 1.29
C ARG A 85 -26.21 14.00 1.03
N ARG A 86 -26.61 15.03 0.29
CA ARG A 86 -25.88 16.30 0.14
C ARG A 86 -25.94 17.14 1.42
N LYS A 87 -25.95 16.50 2.59
CA LYS A 87 -26.05 17.17 3.89
C LYS A 87 -24.63 17.34 4.39
N ALA A 88 -24.10 18.55 4.20
CA ALA A 88 -22.83 19.09 4.70
C ALA A 88 -21.75 18.02 4.94
N GLU A 89 -20.81 17.89 4.00
CA GLU A 89 -19.57 17.14 4.23
C GLU A 89 -19.05 17.52 5.63
N SER A 90 -19.02 16.54 6.53
CA SER A 90 -18.62 16.82 7.90
C SER A 90 -17.14 17.24 7.87
N HIS A 91 -16.71 18.12 8.77
CA HIS A 91 -15.32 18.53 8.88
C HIS A 91 -14.35 17.32 8.93
N ALA A 92 -14.78 16.21 9.54
CA ALA A 92 -14.03 14.96 9.57
C ALA A 92 -13.84 14.34 8.16
N GLU A 93 -14.84 14.40 7.28
CA GLU A 93 -14.72 13.88 5.90
C GLU A 93 -13.69 14.70 5.11
N LEU A 94 -13.74 16.04 5.21
CA LEU A 94 -12.81 16.95 4.55
C LEU A 94 -11.38 16.80 5.08
N GLU A 95 -11.23 16.56 6.38
CA GLU A 95 -9.92 16.36 6.98
C GLU A 95 -9.27 15.05 6.55
N ILE A 96 -10.05 13.96 6.46
CA ILE A 96 -9.60 12.68 5.91
C ILE A 96 -9.18 12.87 4.44
N GLU A 97 -10.02 13.49 3.60
CA GLU A 97 -9.67 13.74 2.20
C GLU A 97 -8.38 14.57 2.05
N ARG A 98 -8.18 15.57 2.92
CA ARG A 98 -6.95 16.37 2.95
C ARG A 98 -5.74 15.52 3.32
N ARG A 99 -5.86 14.64 4.34
CA ARG A 99 -4.79 13.72 4.76
C ARG A 99 -4.44 12.75 3.63
N GLU A 100 -5.44 12.17 2.98
CA GLU A 100 -5.27 11.29 1.82
C GLU A 100 -4.55 11.98 0.66
N LYS A 101 -4.99 13.18 0.28
CA LYS A 101 -4.33 13.96 -0.78
C LYS A 101 -2.88 14.29 -0.43
N SER A 102 -2.61 14.59 0.84
CA SER A 102 -1.26 14.88 1.32
C SER A 102 -0.38 13.63 1.28
N ALA A 103 -0.89 12.48 1.73
CA ALA A 103 -0.21 11.19 1.68
C ALA A 103 0.05 10.74 0.23
N LEU A 104 -0.90 10.96 -0.69
CA LEU A 104 -0.74 10.67 -2.11
C LEU A 104 0.33 11.54 -2.75
N ALA A 105 0.32 12.85 -2.46
CA ALA A 105 1.35 13.78 -2.96
C ALA A 105 2.75 13.40 -2.44
N GLN A 106 2.84 13.03 -1.17
CA GLN A 106 4.09 12.56 -0.56
C GLN A 106 4.57 11.27 -1.22
N SER A 107 3.68 10.28 -1.39
CA SER A 107 4.00 9.00 -2.05
C SER A 107 4.45 9.20 -3.50
N ALA A 108 3.79 10.10 -4.24
CA ALA A 108 4.18 10.44 -5.61
C ALA A 108 5.56 11.10 -5.67
N ARG A 109 5.86 11.99 -4.72
CA ARG A 109 7.18 12.64 -4.60
C ARG A 109 8.27 11.63 -4.27
N GLU A 110 8.01 10.73 -3.32
CA GLU A 110 8.93 9.65 -2.96
C GLU A 110 9.21 8.75 -4.15
N PHE A 111 8.16 8.30 -4.86
CA PHE A 111 8.30 7.50 -6.08
C PHE A 111 9.15 8.20 -7.15
N ALA A 112 8.90 9.48 -7.42
CA ALA A 112 9.68 10.24 -8.39
C ALA A 112 11.15 10.38 -7.95
N THR A 113 11.37 10.66 -6.67
CA THR A 113 12.72 10.82 -6.08
C THR A 113 13.48 9.50 -6.15
N ASP A 114 12.87 8.41 -5.72
CA ASP A 114 13.46 7.07 -5.77
C ASP A 114 13.83 6.66 -7.20
N THR A 115 12.95 6.98 -8.16
CA THR A 115 13.19 6.70 -9.58
C THR A 115 14.40 7.47 -10.11
N VAL A 116 14.49 8.76 -9.81
CA VAL A 116 15.63 9.61 -10.22
C VAL A 116 16.92 9.12 -9.58
N ILE A 117 16.93 8.87 -8.26
CA ILE A 117 18.12 8.39 -7.54
C ILE A 117 18.58 7.06 -8.12
N ARG A 118 17.67 6.11 -8.35
CA ARG A 118 18.04 4.81 -8.91
C ARG A 118 18.68 4.95 -10.30
N ALA A 119 18.11 5.77 -11.18
CA ALA A 119 18.68 6.01 -12.51
C ALA A 119 20.09 6.63 -12.43
N LEU A 120 20.31 7.55 -11.48
CA LEU A 120 21.63 8.14 -11.25
C LEU A 120 22.63 7.11 -10.70
N VAL A 121 22.22 6.27 -9.74
CA VAL A 121 23.05 5.20 -9.19
C VAL A 121 23.41 4.19 -10.28
N GLU A 122 22.45 3.77 -11.09
CA GLU A 122 22.69 2.87 -12.24
C GLU A 122 23.69 3.46 -13.22
N HIS A 123 23.50 4.72 -13.62
CA HIS A 123 24.42 5.39 -14.55
C HIS A 123 25.83 5.53 -13.96
N ALA A 124 25.95 5.98 -12.71
CA ALA A 124 27.24 6.17 -12.06
C ALA A 124 27.97 4.84 -11.77
N SER A 125 27.22 3.75 -11.53
CA SER A 125 27.79 2.42 -11.31
C SER A 125 28.51 1.85 -12.54
N ILE A 126 28.24 2.37 -13.75
CA ILE A 126 28.95 1.95 -14.98
C ILE A 126 30.42 2.37 -14.91
N SER A 127 30.68 3.58 -14.43
CA SER A 127 32.03 4.15 -14.32
C SER A 127 32.71 3.81 -13.00
N ASP A 128 31.94 3.46 -11.97
CA ASP A 128 32.40 3.18 -10.62
C ASP A 128 31.66 1.97 -10.03
N PRO A 129 32.13 0.74 -10.32
CA PRO A 129 31.45 -0.49 -9.89
C PRO A 129 31.27 -0.62 -8.37
N ASP A 130 32.15 0.00 -7.57
CA ASP A 130 32.14 -0.07 -6.10
C ASP A 130 31.20 0.98 -5.46
N LEU A 131 30.60 1.87 -6.27
CA LEU A 131 29.76 2.96 -5.78
C LEU A 131 28.62 2.47 -4.87
N ARG A 132 27.94 1.38 -5.26
CA ARG A 132 26.82 0.83 -4.50
C ARG A 132 27.24 0.36 -3.10
N ASP A 133 28.40 -0.28 -3.00
CA ASP A 133 28.96 -0.74 -1.73
C ASP A 133 29.41 0.42 -0.86
N ARG A 134 30.00 1.47 -1.43
CA ARG A 134 30.33 2.70 -0.68
C ARG A 134 29.08 3.40 -0.16
N ILE A 135 28.03 3.51 -0.97
CA ILE A 135 26.74 4.07 -0.54
C ILE A 135 26.20 3.24 0.64
N ALA A 136 26.18 1.91 0.52
CA ALA A 136 25.73 1.02 1.59
C ALA A 136 26.55 1.17 2.88
N ALA A 137 27.88 1.22 2.75
CA ALA A 137 28.80 1.40 3.87
C ALA A 137 28.63 2.77 4.56
N SER A 138 28.28 3.84 3.82
CA SER A 138 28.09 5.18 4.36
C SER A 138 26.79 5.32 5.19
N VAL A 139 25.76 4.53 4.86
CA VAL A 139 24.46 4.57 5.54
C VAL A 139 24.45 3.70 6.80
N LYS A 140 25.16 2.58 6.79
CA LYS A 140 25.26 1.62 7.92
C LYS A 140 25.61 2.26 9.28
N PRO A 141 26.62 3.15 9.41
CA PRO A 141 26.93 3.77 10.71
C PRO A 141 25.83 4.75 11.15
N ARG A 142 25.16 5.46 10.22
CA ARG A 142 24.09 6.42 10.54
C ARG A 142 22.83 5.74 11.05
N VAL A 143 22.52 4.56 10.50
CA VAL A 143 21.44 3.69 10.98
C VAL A 143 21.77 3.09 12.36
N SER A 144 23.04 3.04 12.77
CA SER A 144 23.44 2.43 14.05
C SER A 144 23.41 3.40 15.25
N VAL A 145 23.15 4.70 15.04
CA VAL A 145 23.16 5.75 16.09
C VAL A 145 21.85 5.79 16.89
N THR A 146 20.78 5.16 16.41
CA THR A 146 19.49 5.15 17.09
C THR A 146 19.49 4.25 18.33
N ASP A 147 18.91 4.75 19.43
CA ASP A 147 18.75 4.02 20.70
C ASP A 147 18.19 2.61 20.42
N PRO A 148 18.94 1.53 20.73
CA PRO A 148 18.52 0.17 20.46
C PRO A 148 17.23 -0.24 21.16
N LEU A 149 16.84 0.45 22.23
CA LEU A 149 15.64 0.17 23.01
C LEU A 149 14.42 0.99 22.55
N SER A 150 14.61 1.95 21.64
CA SER A 150 13.52 2.74 21.09
C SER A 150 12.81 1.99 19.96
N GLN A 151 11.52 1.75 20.11
CA GLN A 151 10.67 1.19 19.05
C GLN A 151 10.73 2.04 17.76
N VAL A 152 10.64 3.37 17.91
CA VAL A 152 10.77 4.32 16.80
C VAL A 152 12.15 4.23 16.15
N GLY A 153 13.19 4.07 16.98
CA GLY A 153 14.55 3.85 16.50
C GLY A 153 14.65 2.57 15.67
N GLN A 154 14.07 1.47 16.14
CA GLN A 154 14.05 0.20 15.43
C GLN A 154 13.30 0.30 14.08
N GLU A 155 12.09 0.87 14.09
CA GLU A 155 11.28 1.05 12.88
C GLU A 155 12.00 1.91 11.83
N PHE A 156 12.62 3.02 12.27
CA PHE A 156 13.42 3.86 11.37
C PHE A 156 14.57 3.08 10.74
N ARG A 157 15.28 2.25 11.52
CA ARG A 157 16.40 1.44 11.02
C ARG A 157 15.96 0.45 9.95
N ASP A 158 14.84 -0.21 10.17
CA ASP A 158 14.35 -1.24 9.26
C ASP A 158 13.80 -0.62 7.96
N LEU A 159 13.07 0.50 8.07
CA LEU A 159 12.64 1.29 6.90
C LEU A 159 13.84 1.82 6.10
N ALA A 160 14.86 2.36 6.77
CA ALA A 160 16.05 2.87 6.11
C ALA A 160 16.81 1.79 5.33
N LYS A 161 16.92 0.57 5.86
CA LYS A 161 17.54 -0.57 5.16
C LYS A 161 16.75 -0.97 3.91
N VAL A 162 15.42 -1.06 4.02
CA VAL A 162 14.55 -1.44 2.91
C VAL A 162 14.61 -0.38 1.80
N SER A 163 14.51 0.90 2.15
CA SER A 163 14.62 2.00 1.20
C SER A 163 15.98 2.04 0.52
N LEU A 164 17.07 1.85 1.27
CA LEU A 164 18.41 1.78 0.70
C LEU A 164 18.56 0.65 -0.32
N ALA A 165 18.12 -0.57 0.03
CA ALA A 165 18.19 -1.72 -0.85
C ALA A 165 17.41 -1.50 -2.16
N ARG A 166 16.25 -0.83 -2.07
CA ARG A 166 15.43 -0.46 -3.23
C ARG A 166 16.14 0.52 -4.16
N LEU A 167 16.82 1.52 -3.59
CA LEU A 167 17.48 2.60 -4.34
C LEU A 167 18.74 2.13 -5.06
N ILE A 168 19.54 1.28 -4.43
CA ILE A 168 20.83 0.86 -5.00
C ILE A 168 20.74 -0.38 -5.86
N GLY A 169 19.65 -1.16 -5.76
CA GLY A 169 19.33 -2.30 -6.62
C GLY A 169 20.48 -3.32 -6.76
N LYS A 170 20.41 -4.47 -6.09
CA LYS A 170 21.14 -5.64 -6.59
C LYS A 170 20.50 -6.02 -7.93
N VAL A 171 21.21 -5.78 -9.03
CA VAL A 171 20.93 -6.42 -10.32
C VAL A 171 20.92 -7.92 -10.02
N SER A 172 19.74 -8.53 -10.07
CA SER A 172 19.57 -9.99 -10.07
C SER A 172 19.75 -10.48 -11.49
#